data_AF-A0A6M3LE62-F1
#
_entry.id   AF-A0A6M3LE62-F1
#
_cell.length_a   1.000
_cell.length_b   1.000
_cell.length_c   1.000
_cell.angle_alpha   90.00
_cell.angle_beta   90.00
_cell.angle_gamma   90.00
#
_symmetry.space_group_name_H-M   'P 1'
#
loop_
_entity.id
_entity.type
_entity.pdbx_description
1 polymer ?
#
loop_
_entity_poly.entity_id
_entity_poly.type
_entity_poly.pdbx_seq_one_letter_code
_entity_poly.pdbx_strand_id
1 'polypeptide(L)' 'MKKIKVYTKEHGVKTLKAEVTLDQYRAKYPNAIKVRVPCMKKLEEWSSDCGCEAIDGCWVEPDGECDHGYQSWLMELGYI' A
#
# COMPACT_ATOMS: atom_id res chain seq x y z
N MET A 1 -0.39 -8.05 -19.92
CA MET A 1 -0.34 -8.77 -18.62
C MET A 1 -0.64 -7.78 -17.50
N LYS A 2 -1.46 -8.14 -16.50
CA LYS A 2 -1.79 -7.24 -15.38
C LYS A 2 -0.57 -7.11 -14.46
N LYS A 3 -0.07 -5.88 -14.26
CA LYS A 3 1.03 -5.59 -13.32
C LYS A 3 0.53 -5.80 -11.90
N ILE A 4 1.17 -6.69 -11.13
CA ILE A 4 0.85 -6.91 -9.72
C ILE A 4 1.72 -5.96 -8.90
N LYS A 5 1.10 -5.14 -8.05
CA LYS A 5 1.80 -4.34 -7.06
C LYS A 5 1.73 -5.03 -5.70
N VAL A 6 2.85 -5.04 -5.01
CA VAL A 6 3.00 -5.60 -3.67
C VAL A 6 3.63 -4.58 -2.75
N TYR A 7 3.35 -4.72 -1.46
CA TYR A 7 3.95 -3.92 -0.40
C TYR A 7 4.63 -4.83 0.62
N THR A 8 5.78 -4.36 1.12
CA THR A 8 6.49 -4.90 2.28
C THR A 8 7.05 -3.71 3.07
N LYS A 9 7.02 -3.74 4.40
CA LYS A 9 7.55 -2.65 5.24
C LYS A 9 9.02 -2.32 4.93
N GLU A 10 9.81 -3.32 4.55
CA GLU A 10 11.25 -3.18 4.28
C GLU A 10 11.58 -2.53 2.91
N HIS A 11 10.65 -2.57 1.96
CA HIS A 11 10.92 -2.19 0.56
C HIS A 11 9.87 -1.26 -0.06
N GLY A 12 8.83 -0.90 0.70
CA GLY A 12 7.68 -0.14 0.22
C GLY A 12 6.94 -0.86 -0.92
N VAL A 13 6.33 -0.09 -1.80
CA VAL A 13 5.62 -0.63 -2.97
C VAL A 13 6.58 -1.07 -4.07
N LYS A 14 6.43 -2.31 -4.53
CA LYS A 14 7.12 -2.85 -5.71
C LYS A 14 6.13 -3.35 -6.75
N THR A 15 6.55 -3.30 -8.01
CA THR A 15 5.83 -3.94 -9.13
C THR A 15 6.52 -5.25 -9.45
N LEU A 16 5.77 -6.36 -9.43
CA LEU A 16 6.31 -7.67 -9.77
C LEU A 16 6.59 -7.76 -11.28
N LYS A 17 7.63 -8.54 -11.62
CA LYS A 17 7.89 -8.96 -13.01
C LYS A 17 6.70 -9.80 -13.51
N ALA A 18 6.45 -9.77 -14.81
CA ALA A 18 5.26 -10.38 -15.40
C ALA A 18 5.10 -11.88 -15.11
N GLU A 19 6.20 -12.59 -14.89
CA GLU A 19 6.25 -14.04 -14.64
C GLU A 19 6.25 -14.40 -13.15
N VAL A 20 6.41 -13.42 -12.26
CA VAL A 20 6.53 -13.67 -10.82
C VAL A 20 5.15 -13.58 -10.17
N THR A 21 4.71 -14.67 -9.55
CA THR A 21 3.47 -14.69 -8.77
C THR A 21 3.66 -14.10 -7.38
N LEU A 22 2.56 -13.74 -6.72
CA LEU A 22 2.61 -13.28 -5.33
C LEU A 22 3.18 -14.36 -4.40
N ASP A 23 2.84 -15.62 -4.64
CA ASP A 23 3.29 -16.75 -3.80
C ASP A 23 4.81 -16.97 -3.91
N GLN A 24 5.35 -16.93 -5.13
CA GLN A 24 6.79 -16.96 -5.38
C GLN A 24 7.51 -15.78 -4.72
N TYR A 25 6.91 -14.59 -4.74
CA TYR A 25 7.47 -13.43 -4.06
C TYR A 25 7.42 -13.58 -2.53
N ARG A 26 6.32 -14.15 -2.00
CA ARG A 26 6.15 -14.43 -0.56
C ARG A 26 7.11 -15.48 -0.02
N ALA A 27 7.57 -16.41 -0.85
CA ALA A 27 8.63 -17.34 -0.47
C ALA A 27 9.94 -16.62 -0.08
N LYS A 28 10.18 -15.43 -0.64
CA LYS A 28 11.31 -14.56 -0.27
C LYS A 28 10.93 -13.49 0.76
N TYR A 29 9.72 -12.95 0.68
CA TYR A 29 9.20 -11.88 1.55
C TYR A 29 7.83 -12.28 2.13
N PRO A 30 7.79 -13.05 3.24
CA PRO A 30 6.55 -13.65 3.75
C PRO A 30 5.47 -12.63 4.14
N ASN A 31 5.89 -11.41 4.52
CA ASN A 31 5.03 -10.28 4.87
C ASN A 31 4.46 -9.51 3.65
N ALA A 32 4.77 -9.93 2.42
CA ALA A 32 4.32 -9.23 1.24
C ALA A 32 2.79 -9.32 1.05
N ILE A 33 2.15 -8.18 0.93
CA ILE A 33 0.72 -8.08 0.62
C ILE A 33 0.52 -7.50 -0.77
N LYS A 34 -0.52 -7.96 -1.47
CA LYS A 34 -0.92 -7.39 -2.74
C LYS A 34 -1.71 -6.12 -2.46
N VAL A 35 -1.34 -5.03 -3.13
CA VAL A 35 -1.92 -3.71 -2.90
C VAL A 35 -2.47 -3.10 -4.17
N ARG A 36 -3.43 -2.19 -4.00
CA ARG A 36 -3.94 -1.33 -5.06
C ARG A 36 -3.55 0.11 -4.74
N VAL A 37 -2.44 0.55 -5.32
CA VAL A 37 -1.95 1.92 -5.11
C VAL A 37 -3.03 2.92 -5.59
N PRO A 38 -3.44 3.88 -4.75
CA PRO A 38 -4.40 4.91 -5.13
C PRO A 38 -3.86 5.79 -6.26
N CYS A 39 -4.76 6.37 -7.05
CA CYS A 39 -4.38 7.37 -8.05
C CYS A 39 -4.23 8.75 -7.40
N MET A 40 -3.59 9.69 -8.11
CA MET A 40 -3.37 11.06 -7.64
C MET A 40 -4.65 11.72 -7.13
N LYS A 41 -5.72 11.69 -7.93
CA LYS A 41 -7.02 12.26 -7.55
C LYS A 41 -7.53 11.72 -6.21
N LYS A 42 -7.32 10.43 -5.94
CA LYS A 42 -7.77 9.81 -4.69
C LYS A 42 -6.93 10.27 -3.48
N LEU A 43 -5.63 10.48 -3.69
CA LEU A 43 -4.73 11.04 -2.67
C LEU A 43 -5.09 12.50 -2.35
N GLU A 44 -5.41 13.31 -3.37
CA GLU A 44 -5.86 14.70 -3.19
C GLU A 44 -7.18 14.78 -2.44
N GLU A 45 -8.14 13.89 -2.77
CA GLU A 45 -9.39 13.75 -2.02
C GLU A 45 -9.11 13.46 -0.54
N TRP A 46 -8.29 12.46 -0.24
CA TRP A 46 -7.96 12.07 1.13
C TRP A 46 -7.16 13.12 1.91
N SER A 47 -6.30 13.89 1.24
CA SER A 47 -5.56 14.98 1.87
C SER A 47 -6.46 16.10 2.38
N SER A 48 -7.70 16.20 1.87
CA SER A 48 -8.69 17.20 2.30
C SER A 48 -9.82 16.57 3.13
N ASP A 49 -9.77 15.26 3.36
CA ASP A 49 -10.77 14.49 4.10
C ASP A 49 -10.29 14.20 5.53
N CYS A 50 -11.18 13.78 6.41
CA CYS A 50 -10.84 13.42 7.80
C CYS A 50 -10.34 11.97 7.94
N GLY A 51 -10.00 11.30 6.84
CA GLY A 51 -9.50 9.93 6.84
C GLY A 51 -9.07 9.44 5.47
N CYS A 52 -8.35 8.32 5.45
CA CYS A 52 -7.90 7.68 4.23
C CYS A 52 -7.70 6.17 4.40
N GLU A 53 -7.43 5.46 3.30
CA GLU A 53 -7.08 4.05 3.39
C GLU A 53 -5.61 3.88 3.83
N ALA A 54 -5.37 2.91 4.70
CA ALA A 54 -4.06 2.32 4.96
C ALA A 54 -3.63 1.37 3.84
N ILE A 55 -2.37 0.93 3.88
CA ILE A 55 -1.79 0.06 2.83
C ILE A 55 -2.58 -1.24 2.61
N ASP A 56 -3.15 -1.81 3.68
CA ASP A 56 -3.96 -3.02 3.65
C ASP A 56 -5.45 -2.76 3.35
N GLY A 57 -5.86 -1.49 3.26
CA GLY A 57 -7.22 -1.06 2.96
C GLY A 57 -8.08 -0.74 4.19
N CYS A 58 -7.55 -0.80 5.41
CA CYS A 58 -8.24 -0.28 6.60
C CYS A 58 -8.47 1.23 6.48
N TRP A 59 -9.56 1.75 7.06
CA TRP A 59 -9.79 3.19 7.14
C TRP A 59 -9.13 3.74 8.41
N VAL A 60 -8.30 4.78 8.25
CA VAL A 60 -7.52 5.39 9.33
C VAL A 60 -7.53 6.91 9.18
N GLU A 61 -7.08 7.62 10.20
CA GLU A 61 -6.75 9.05 10.09
C GLU A 61 -5.61 9.26 9.06
N PRO A 62 -5.48 10.46 8.45
CA PRO A 62 -4.46 10.73 7.44
C PRO A 62 -3.03 10.41 7.88
N ASP A 63 -2.69 10.61 9.15
CA ASP A 63 -1.41 10.31 9.81
C ASP A 63 -1.47 9.03 10.67
N GLY A 64 -2.49 8.22 10.47
CA GLY A 64 -2.77 7.03 11.28
C GLY A 64 -2.07 5.75 10.79
N GLU A 65 -2.04 4.78 11.70
CA GLU A 65 -1.69 3.39 11.46
C GLU A 65 -2.87 2.50 11.90
N CYS A 66 -3.22 1.46 11.12
CA CYS A 66 -4.30 0.54 11.47
C CYS A 66 -3.84 -0.50 12.52
N ASP A 67 -4.77 -1.25 13.12
CA ASP A 67 -4.46 -2.30 14.11
C ASP A 67 -3.58 -3.45 13.58
N HIS A 68 -3.51 -3.63 12.25
CA HIS A 68 -2.60 -4.59 11.61
C HIS A 68 -1.17 -4.03 11.44
N GLY A 69 -0.94 -2.77 11.83
CA GLY A 69 0.34 -2.08 11.77
C GLY A 69 0.69 -1.55 10.39
N TYR A 70 -0.30 -1.20 9.56
CA TYR A 70 -0.07 -0.55 8.25
C TYR A 70 -0.42 0.92 8.32
N GLN A 71 0.52 1.74 7.83
CA GLN A 71 0.36 3.19 7.74
C GLN A 71 -0.67 3.58 6.68
N SER A 72 -1.20 4.78 6.82
CA SER A 72 -1.98 5.47 5.79
C SER A 72 -1.21 5.55 4.45
N TRP A 73 -1.93 5.54 3.32
CA TRP A 73 -1.31 5.77 2.01
C TRP A 73 -0.67 7.16 1.89
N LEU A 74 -1.17 8.16 2.63
CA LEU A 74 -0.64 9.52 2.60
C LEU A 74 0.74 9.58 3.26
N MET A 75 0.92 8.90 4.40
CA MET A 75 2.23 8.80 5.05
C MET A 75 3.23 7.98 4.23
N GLU A 76 2.84 6.80 3.75
CA GLU A 76 3.76 5.91 3.02
C GLU A 76 4.25 6.54 1.71
N LEU A 77 3.44 7.38 1.07
CA LEU A 77 3.82 8.09 -0.16
C LEU A 77 4.44 9.48 0.11
N GLY A 78 4.58 9.88 1.37
CA GLY A 78 5.21 11.15 1.77
C GLY A 78 4.40 12.39 1.39
N TYR A 79 3.07 12.30 1.42
CA TYR A 79 2.19 13.46 1.21
C TYR A 79 2.07 14.34 2.45
N ILE A 80 2.35 13.78 3.63
CA ILE A 80 2.36 14.43 4.93
C ILE A 80 3.55 13.96 5.76
#